data_AF-A0A9W8S2F3-F1
#
_entry.id   AF-A0A9W8S2F3-F1
#
_cell.length_a   1.000
_cell.length_b   1.000
_cell.length_c   1.000
_cell.angle_alpha   90.00
_cell.angle_beta   90.00
_cell.angle_gamma   90.00
#
_symmetry.space_group_name_H-M   'P 1'
#
loop_
_entity.id
_entity.type
_entity.pdbx_description
1 polymer ?
#
loop_
_entity_poly.entity_id
_entity_poly.type
_entity_poly.pdbx_seq_one_letter_code
_entity_poly.pdbx_strand_id
1 'polypeptide(L)'
;MVVRFLPGVIESTVVPGLVLYTLTFYTRKERVWRTLLWSAMQRIFTILGALASYGMGHIHDTALRPCMYIFLVLGTLSLLTGVVWLLIMPEAPNKARFLTDDEKRMAVHRVAENMTGIKGYGWNPYQPWYTIIDLKVWLIFRFEFLKSVPNGGLRNFGSLLIAKFGFDPFKTLLIGLPSSAVSADSMIIWGIFSIKYGNLRTWGMIVSMTVAIAGIAAVYATQGTDANLYGSSVAC
;
A
#
# COMPACT_ATOMS: atom_id res chain seq x y z
N MET A 1 5.90 -18.03 17.00
CA MET A 1 5.05 -18.30 15.81
C MET A 1 3.71 -17.58 15.90
N VAL A 2 2.90 -17.79 16.96
CA VAL A 2 1.58 -17.15 17.13
C VAL A 2 1.62 -15.61 17.06
N VAL A 3 2.61 -14.98 17.71
CA VAL A 3 2.80 -13.51 17.70
C VAL A 3 3.06 -12.94 16.31
N ARG A 4 3.52 -13.74 15.35
CA ARG A 4 3.75 -13.34 13.95
C ARG A 4 2.51 -13.59 13.08
N PHE A 5 1.72 -14.61 13.43
CA PHE A 5 0.50 -14.99 12.72
C PHE A 5 -0.63 -14.00 12.95
N LEU A 6 -0.85 -13.58 14.20
CA LEU A 6 -1.96 -12.68 14.57
C LEU A 6 -1.91 -11.33 13.82
N PRO A 7 -0.78 -10.61 13.75
CA PRO A 7 -0.68 -9.38 12.97
C PRO A 7 -0.96 -9.61 11.48
N GLY A 8 -0.49 -10.72 10.91
CA GLY A 8 -0.72 -11.03 9.50
C GLY A 8 -2.20 -11.20 9.15
N VAL A 9 -2.97 -11.88 10.01
CA VAL A 9 -4.43 -12.02 9.83
C VAL A 9 -5.12 -10.65 9.91
N ILE A 10 -4.74 -9.83 10.89
CA ILE A 10 -5.35 -8.50 11.10
C ILE A 10 -5.01 -7.54 9.95
N GLU A 11 -3.73 -7.45 9.55
CA GLU A 11 -3.26 -6.55 8.49
C GLU A 11 -3.88 -6.88 7.12
N SER A 12 -4.15 -8.16 6.86
CA SER A 12 -4.73 -8.61 5.58
C SER A 12 -6.11 -8.00 5.28
N THR A 13 -6.87 -7.64 6.32
CA THR A 13 -8.24 -7.09 6.17
C THR A 13 -8.22 -5.57 5.96
N VAL A 14 -7.13 -4.88 6.31
CA VAL A 14 -7.06 -3.42 6.31
C VAL A 14 -7.22 -2.85 4.89
N VAL A 15 -6.47 -3.38 3.93
CA VAL A 15 -6.50 -2.90 2.53
C VAL A 15 -7.88 -3.11 1.89
N PRO A 16 -8.48 -4.32 1.87
CA PRO A 16 -9.81 -4.50 1.32
C PRO A 16 -10.90 -3.74 2.10
N GLY A 17 -10.74 -3.57 3.42
CA GLY A 17 -11.63 -2.74 4.23
C GLY A 17 -11.63 -1.27 3.80
N LEU A 18 -10.45 -0.67 3.61
CA LEU A 18 -10.30 0.70 3.11
C LEU A 18 -10.85 0.85 1.69
N VAL A 19 -10.65 -0.15 0.82
CA VAL A 19 -11.25 -0.16 -0.52
C VAL A 19 -12.77 -0.15 -0.40
N LEU A 20 -13.39 -1.07 0.36
CA LEU A 20 -14.84 -1.09 0.55
C LEU A 20 -15.39 0.21 1.16
N TYR A 21 -14.66 0.81 2.10
CA TYR A 21 -15.04 2.09 2.68
C TYR A 21 -15.02 3.21 1.63
N THR A 22 -13.93 3.34 0.86
CA THR A 22 -13.85 4.34 -0.21
C THR A 22 -14.88 4.12 -1.33
N LEU A 23 -15.27 2.87 -1.60
CA LEU A 23 -16.35 2.56 -2.54
C LEU A 23 -17.71 3.10 -2.05
N THR A 24 -17.92 3.15 -0.73
CA THR A 24 -19.21 3.55 -0.14
C THR A 24 -19.42 5.07 -0.15
N PHE A 25 -18.36 5.86 -0.02
CA PHE A 25 -18.46 7.32 0.10
C PHE A 25 -18.10 8.11 -1.17
N TYR A 26 -17.38 7.50 -2.13
CA TYR A 26 -16.81 8.24 -3.27
C TYR A 26 -17.24 7.69 -4.63
N THR A 27 -17.32 8.58 -5.61
CA THR A 27 -17.68 8.27 -7.01
C THR A 27 -16.54 7.59 -7.77
N ARG A 28 -16.82 6.98 -8.93
CA ARG A 28 -15.82 6.22 -9.72
C ARG A 28 -14.59 7.05 -10.12
N LYS A 29 -14.77 8.34 -10.38
CA LYS A 29 -13.68 9.28 -10.73
C LYS A 29 -12.85 9.68 -9.51
N GLU A 30 -13.48 9.86 -8.36
CA GLU A 30 -12.81 10.26 -7.10
C GLU A 30 -12.08 9.08 -6.42
N ARG A 31 -12.56 7.85 -6.61
CA ARG A 31 -11.95 6.64 -6.02
C ARG A 31 -10.48 6.47 -6.39
N VAL A 32 -10.13 6.72 -7.66
CA VAL A 32 -8.73 6.56 -8.13
C VAL A 32 -7.79 7.48 -7.36
N TRP A 33 -8.18 8.75 -7.18
CA TRP A 33 -7.38 9.71 -6.43
C TRP A 33 -7.20 9.28 -4.97
N ARG A 34 -8.29 8.85 -4.32
CA ARG A 34 -8.23 8.41 -2.92
C ARG A 34 -7.36 7.17 -2.75
N THR A 35 -7.47 6.21 -3.66
CA THR A 35 -6.60 5.01 -3.69
C THR A 35 -5.13 5.34 -3.78
N LEU A 36 -4.78 6.31 -4.63
CA LEU A 36 -3.39 6.74 -4.78
C LEU A 36 -2.89 7.54 -3.58
N LEU A 37 -3.74 8.38 -2.99
CA LEU A 37 -3.41 9.14 -1.79
C LEU A 37 -3.07 8.23 -0.61
N TRP A 38 -3.93 7.25 -0.28
CA TRP A 38 -3.63 6.34 0.83
C TRP A 38 -2.48 5.38 0.52
N SER A 39 -2.29 5.00 -0.76
CA SER A 39 -1.11 4.22 -1.16
C SER A 39 0.19 5.01 -0.98
N ALA A 40 0.20 6.32 -1.30
CA ALA A 40 1.34 7.20 -1.08
C ALA A 40 1.64 7.38 0.41
N MET A 41 0.60 7.53 1.25
CA MET A 41 0.73 7.59 2.71
C MET A 41 1.45 6.35 3.28
N GLN A 42 1.18 5.16 2.76
CA GLN A 42 1.86 3.93 3.18
C GLN A 42 3.38 4.01 2.94
N ARG A 43 3.82 4.64 1.84
CA ARG A 43 5.23 4.79 1.52
C ARG A 43 5.90 5.82 2.43
N ILE A 44 5.22 6.94 2.70
CA ILE A 44 5.66 7.95 3.66
C ILE A 44 5.80 7.34 5.07
N PHE A 45 4.87 6.49 5.49
CA PHE A 45 4.96 5.79 6.76
C PHE A 45 6.18 4.85 6.83
N THR A 46 6.55 4.23 5.72
CA THR A 46 7.78 3.41 5.64
C THR A 46 9.04 4.26 5.87
N ILE A 47 9.08 5.48 5.34
CA ILE A 47 10.16 6.45 5.56
C ILE A 47 10.22 6.84 7.03
N LEU A 48 9.08 7.20 7.63
CA LEU A 48 8.99 7.55 9.06
C LEU A 48 9.41 6.38 9.95
N GLY A 49 9.01 5.15 9.61
CA GLY A 49 9.41 3.94 10.34
C GLY A 49 10.90 3.67 10.26
N ALA A 50 11.53 3.88 9.10
CA ALA A 50 12.96 3.76 8.93
C ALA A 50 13.73 4.86 9.69
N LEU A 51 13.24 6.11 9.68
CA LEU A 51 13.82 7.23 10.43
C LEU A 51 13.72 7.00 11.96
N ALA A 52 12.56 6.54 12.43
CA ALA A 52 12.33 6.19 13.83
C ALA A 52 13.25 5.05 14.27
N SER A 53 13.44 4.04 13.41
CA SER A 53 14.35 2.92 13.67
C SER A 53 15.82 3.38 13.74
N TYR A 54 16.23 4.31 12.88
CA TYR A 54 17.57 4.91 12.92
C TYR A 54 17.82 5.70 14.21
N GLY A 55 16.84 6.52 14.63
CA GLY A 55 16.93 7.30 15.88
C GLY A 55 17.00 6.42 17.13
N MET A 56 16.21 5.34 17.19
CA MET A 56 16.20 4.43 18.33
C MET A 56 17.43 3.52 18.41
N GLY A 57 18.11 3.27 17.29
CA GLY A 57 19.36 2.48 17.30
C GLY A 57 20.57 3.21 17.90
N HIS A 58 20.49 4.53 18.15
CA HIS A 58 21.56 5.28 18.83
C HIS A 58 21.49 5.20 20.37
N ILE A 59 20.41 4.64 20.93
CA ILE A 59 20.21 4.53 22.38
C ILE A 59 20.93 3.27 22.87
N HIS A 60 22.12 3.44 23.46
CA HIS A 60 22.96 2.35 23.97
C HIS A 60 22.80 2.09 25.49
N ASP A 61 22.12 2.97 26.22
CA ASP A 61 22.08 2.97 27.70
C ASP A 61 20.69 2.65 28.30
N THR A 62 20.05 1.54 27.89
CA THR A 62 18.80 1.11 28.55
C THR A 62 18.65 -0.41 28.64
N ALA A 63 17.92 -0.87 29.67
CA ALA A 63 17.71 -2.29 30.01
C ALA A 63 16.95 -3.13 28.96
N LEU A 64 16.47 -2.53 27.86
CA LEU A 64 15.70 -3.19 26.80
C LEU A 64 16.37 -3.04 25.44
N ARG A 65 16.26 -4.07 24.58
CA ARG A 65 16.79 -4.04 23.21
C ARG A 65 16.12 -2.93 22.38
N PRO A 66 16.85 -2.15 21.56
CA PRO A 66 16.31 -1.08 20.73
C PRO A 66 15.08 -1.46 19.89
N CYS A 67 15.05 -2.69 19.36
CA CYS A 67 13.92 -3.21 18.59
C CYS A 67 12.61 -3.26 19.38
N MET A 68 12.66 -3.50 20.70
CA MET A 68 11.45 -3.62 21.53
C MET A 68 10.80 -2.25 21.77
N TYR A 69 11.60 -1.19 21.89
CA TYR A 69 11.10 0.18 21.97
C TYR A 69 10.36 0.60 20.70
N ILE A 70 10.91 0.26 19.52
CA ILE A 70 10.27 0.53 18.23
C ILE A 70 8.88 -0.10 18.17
N PHE A 71 8.77 -1.38 18.53
CA PHE A 71 7.48 -2.09 18.54
C PHE A 71 6.50 -1.53 19.58
N LEU A 72 6.97 -1.10 20.75
CA LEU A 72 6.11 -0.52 21.79
C LEU A 72 5.52 0.81 21.36
N VAL A 73 6.35 1.70 20.81
CA VAL A 73 5.92 3.04 20.36
C VAL A 73 4.99 2.94 19.14
N LEU A 74 5.35 2.14 18.13
CA LEU A 74 4.50 1.96 16.95
C LEU A 74 3.20 1.21 17.28
N GLY A 75 3.27 0.22 18.18
CA GLY A 75 2.11 -0.54 18.61
C GLY A 75 1.10 0.32 19.39
N THR A 76 1.57 1.13 20.34
CA THR A 76 0.70 2.03 21.11
C THR A 76 0.07 3.11 20.22
N LEU A 77 0.84 3.70 19.30
CA LEU A 77 0.31 4.66 18.33
C LEU A 77 -0.78 4.04 17.43
N SER A 78 -0.57 2.79 16.99
CA SER A 78 -1.55 2.05 16.18
C SER A 78 -2.83 1.73 16.96
N LEU A 79 -2.72 1.39 18.25
CA LEU A 79 -3.88 1.18 19.12
C LEU A 79 -4.67 2.47 19.34
N LEU A 80 -4.00 3.58 19.63
CA LEU A 80 -4.63 4.89 19.83
C LEU A 80 -5.38 5.33 18.57
N THR A 81 -4.72 5.26 17.42
CA THR A 81 -5.34 5.62 16.14
C THR A 81 -6.51 4.69 15.79
N GLY A 82 -6.43 3.39 16.11
CA GLY A 82 -7.56 2.46 15.95
C GLY A 82 -8.77 2.81 16.82
N VAL A 83 -8.54 3.19 18.09
CA VAL A 83 -9.63 3.63 18.99
C VAL A 83 -10.26 4.93 18.49
N VAL A 84 -9.46 5.89 18.07
CA VAL A 84 -9.95 7.15 17.48
C VAL A 84 -10.77 6.88 16.22
N TRP A 85 -10.34 5.93 15.38
CA TRP A 85 -11.07 5.53 14.19
C TRP A 85 -12.46 4.95 14.53
N LEU A 86 -12.54 4.09 15.55
CA LEU A 86 -13.82 3.52 16.00
C LEU A 86 -14.81 4.57 16.53
N LEU A 87 -14.31 5.65 17.15
CA LEU A 87 -15.17 6.71 17.70
C LEU A 87 -15.66 7.69 16.64
N ILE A 88 -14.84 7.96 15.61
CA ILE A 88 -15.11 9.02 14.63
C ILE A 88 -15.80 8.48 13.37
N MET A 89 -15.52 7.24 12.96
CA MET A 89 -15.96 6.75 11.65
C MET A 89 -17.43 6.26 11.61
N PRO A 90 -18.28 6.90 10.78
CA PRO A 90 -19.62 6.40 10.51
C PRO A 90 -19.61 5.24 9.52
N GLU A 91 -20.37 4.18 9.82
CA GLU A 91 -20.44 2.95 9.00
C GLU A 91 -21.11 3.15 7.63
N ALA A 92 -21.84 4.26 7.45
CA ALA A 92 -22.58 4.56 6.22
C ALA A 92 -22.67 6.07 6.00
N PRO A 93 -22.82 6.54 4.73
CA PRO A 93 -23.07 7.93 4.41
C PRO A 93 -24.31 8.47 5.14
N ASN A 94 -25.30 7.59 5.36
CA ASN A 94 -26.54 7.88 6.06
C ASN A 94 -26.37 8.07 7.57
N LYS A 95 -25.33 7.47 8.17
CA LYS A 95 -24.99 7.58 9.60
C LYS A 95 -23.90 8.62 9.87
N ALA A 96 -23.47 9.39 8.87
CA ALA A 96 -22.40 10.37 9.03
C ALA A 96 -22.81 11.47 10.03
N ARG A 97 -22.26 11.40 11.25
CA ARG A 97 -22.51 12.40 12.31
C ARG A 97 -22.03 13.81 11.96
N PHE A 98 -21.18 13.94 10.94
CA PHE A 98 -20.57 15.19 10.51
C PHE A 98 -21.37 15.94 9.42
N LEU A 99 -22.44 15.35 8.88
CA LEU A 99 -23.15 15.89 7.72
C LEU A 99 -24.59 16.27 8.08
N THR A 100 -25.07 17.39 7.53
CA THR A 100 -26.47 17.82 7.67
C THR A 100 -27.40 16.86 6.89
N ASP A 101 -28.66 16.69 7.30
CA ASP A 101 -29.54 15.69 6.67
C ASP A 101 -29.78 15.94 5.16
N ASP A 102 -29.71 17.19 4.70
CA ASP A 102 -29.77 17.53 3.27
C ASP A 102 -28.48 17.14 2.51
N GLU A 103 -27.32 17.32 3.11
CA GLU A 103 -26.04 16.91 2.54
C GLU A 103 -25.92 15.38 2.46
N LYS A 104 -26.48 14.66 3.45
CA LYS A 104 -26.57 13.19 3.40
C LYS A 104 -27.41 12.73 2.22
N ARG A 105 -28.56 13.36 1.97
CA ARG A 105 -29.43 13.03 0.83
C ARG A 105 -28.74 13.28 -0.50
N MET A 106 -28.04 14.40 -0.65
CA MET A 106 -27.24 14.69 -1.85
C MET A 106 -26.08 13.70 -2.06
N ALA A 107 -25.37 13.33 -0.98
CA ALA A 107 -24.28 12.35 -1.07
C ALA A 107 -24.80 10.96 -1.47
N VAL A 108 -25.95 10.54 -0.93
CA VAL A 108 -26.59 9.26 -1.29
C VAL A 108 -27.06 9.26 -2.73
N HIS A 109 -27.66 10.34 -3.21
CA HIS A 109 -28.09 10.45 -4.61
C HIS A 109 -26.90 10.35 -5.59
N ARG A 110 -25.79 11.03 -5.29
CA ARG A 110 -24.55 11.01 -6.09
C ARG A 110 -23.87 9.65 -6.11
N VAL A 111 -23.93 8.90 -5.01
CA VAL A 111 -23.39 7.53 -4.94
C VAL A 111 -24.34 6.52 -5.60
N ALA A 112 -25.66 6.72 -5.49
CA ALA A 112 -26.68 5.91 -6.15
C ALA A 112 -26.58 5.98 -7.68
N GLU A 113 -26.35 7.18 -8.25
CA GLU A 113 -26.15 7.38 -9.69
C GLU A 113 -24.94 6.61 -10.25
N ASN A 114 -23.95 6.26 -9.41
CA ASN A 114 -22.77 5.52 -9.87
C ASN A 114 -22.99 4.01 -10.04
N MET A 115 -24.21 3.50 -9.82
CA MET A 115 -24.58 2.06 -9.84
C MET A 115 -23.64 1.19 -8.98
N THR A 116 -22.93 1.80 -8.05
CA THR A 116 -22.15 1.09 -7.05
C THR A 116 -23.09 0.89 -5.89
N GLY A 117 -23.82 -0.22 -5.96
CA GLY A 117 -24.99 -0.50 -5.13
C GLY A 117 -24.80 0.01 -3.70
N ILE A 118 -25.71 0.86 -3.27
CA ILE A 118 -25.96 1.09 -1.85
C ILE A 118 -26.28 -0.30 -1.31
N LYS A 119 -25.37 -0.88 -0.52
CA LYS A 119 -25.48 -2.23 0.03
C LYS A 119 -26.91 -2.45 0.54
N GLY A 120 -27.68 -3.26 -0.18
CA GLY A 120 -28.76 -4.00 0.45
C GLY A 120 -28.11 -4.95 1.44
N TYR A 121 -28.50 -4.87 2.71
CA TYR A 121 -28.12 -5.86 3.72
C TYR A 121 -28.83 -7.18 3.40
N GLY A 122 -28.32 -7.92 2.41
CA GLY A 122 -28.80 -9.23 2.02
C GLY A 122 -27.62 -10.05 1.53
N TRP A 123 -27.17 -11.02 2.33
CA TRP A 123 -26.12 -11.93 1.92
C TRP A 123 -26.66 -12.88 0.86
N ASN A 124 -26.26 -12.68 -0.39
CA ASN A 124 -26.64 -13.57 -1.48
C ASN A 124 -25.49 -14.58 -1.75
N PRO A 125 -25.67 -15.87 -1.43
CA PRO A 125 -24.63 -16.88 -1.60
C PRO A 125 -24.24 -17.12 -3.07
N TYR A 126 -25.03 -16.65 -4.03
CA TYR A 126 -24.71 -16.77 -5.46
C TYR A 126 -23.64 -15.76 -5.92
N GLN A 127 -23.49 -14.63 -5.23
CA GLN A 127 -22.56 -13.55 -5.59
C GLN A 127 -21.06 -13.95 -5.59
N PRO A 128 -20.55 -14.72 -4.61
CA PRO A 128 -19.18 -15.22 -4.67
C PRO A 128 -18.97 -16.22 -5.83
N TRP A 129 -19.97 -17.03 -6.16
CA TRP A 129 -19.88 -18.00 -7.26
C TRP A 129 -19.75 -17.30 -8.62
N TYR A 130 -20.56 -16.25 -8.86
CA TYR A 130 -20.43 -15.42 -10.07
C TYR A 130 -19.06 -14.73 -10.17
N THR A 131 -18.47 -14.36 -9.03
CA THR A 131 -17.14 -13.71 -9.01
C THR A 131 -16.03 -14.70 -9.41
N ILE A 132 -16.16 -15.98 -9.05
CA ILE A 132 -15.18 -17.02 -9.39
C ILE A 132 -15.27 -17.43 -10.88
N ILE A 133 -16.46 -17.37 -11.48
CA ILE A 133 -16.66 -17.73 -12.89
C ILE A 133 -16.25 -16.59 -13.84
N ASP A 134 -16.24 -15.33 -13.37
CA ASP A 134 -15.92 -14.18 -14.22
C ASP A 134 -14.44 -14.21 -14.67
N LEU A 135 -14.23 -14.33 -15.98
CA LEU A 135 -12.92 -14.31 -16.62
C LEU A 135 -12.13 -13.03 -16.30
N LYS A 136 -12.80 -11.88 -16.12
CA LYS A 136 -12.11 -10.63 -15.77
C LYS A 136 -11.44 -10.72 -14.40
N VAL A 137 -12.05 -11.41 -13.44
CA VAL A 137 -11.47 -11.60 -12.11
C VAL A 137 -10.22 -12.46 -12.19
N TRP A 138 -10.23 -13.52 -13.00
CA TRP A 138 -9.05 -14.34 -13.25
C TRP A 138 -7.92 -13.59 -13.96
N LEU A 139 -8.23 -12.70 -14.90
CA LEU A 139 -7.23 -11.85 -15.56
C LEU A 139 -6.58 -10.88 -14.58
N ILE A 140 -7.36 -10.23 -13.72
CA ILE A 140 -6.84 -9.34 -12.66
C ILE A 140 -6.03 -10.13 -11.63
N PHE A 141 -6.50 -11.31 -11.23
CA PHE A 141 -5.79 -12.19 -10.31
C PHE A 141 -4.42 -12.60 -10.87
N ARG A 142 -4.37 -13.03 -12.14
CA ARG A 142 -3.11 -13.38 -12.81
C ARG A 142 -2.16 -12.18 -12.85
N PHE A 143 -2.66 -11.00 -13.18
CA PHE A 143 -1.87 -9.78 -13.22
C PHE A 143 -1.27 -9.42 -11.85
N GLU A 144 -2.10 -9.40 -10.79
CA GLU A 144 -1.62 -9.11 -9.42
C GLU A 144 -0.67 -10.19 -8.90
N PHE A 145 -0.93 -11.46 -9.21
CA PHE A 145 -0.05 -12.57 -8.84
C PHE A 145 1.34 -12.40 -9.48
N LEU A 146 1.41 -12.14 -10.79
CA LEU A 146 2.66 -11.89 -11.51
C LEU A 146 3.40 -10.66 -10.97
N LYS A 147 2.69 -9.59 -10.62
CA LYS A 147 3.29 -8.39 -10.01
C LYS A 147 3.83 -8.65 -8.60
N SER A 148 3.19 -9.51 -7.82
CA SER A 148 3.57 -9.78 -6.44
C SER A 148 4.90 -10.55 -6.33
N VAL A 149 5.23 -11.39 -7.31
CA VAL A 149 6.42 -12.24 -7.29
C VAL A 149 7.72 -11.41 -7.30
N PRO A 150 7.94 -10.47 -8.26
CA PRO A 150 9.06 -9.55 -8.22
C PRO A 150 9.09 -8.68 -6.96
N ASN A 151 7.92 -8.20 -6.53
CA ASN A 151 7.82 -7.33 -5.36
C ASN A 151 8.26 -8.04 -4.07
N GLY A 152 7.85 -9.29 -3.89
CA GLY A 152 8.27 -10.13 -2.77
C GLY A 152 9.76 -10.47 -2.83
N GLY A 153 10.29 -10.75 -4.02
CA GLY A 153 11.73 -10.98 -4.22
C GLY A 153 12.56 -9.76 -3.85
N LEU A 154 12.25 -8.60 -4.44
CA LEU A 154 12.96 -7.35 -4.19
C LEU A 154 12.95 -6.94 -2.72
N ARG A 155 11.80 -7.09 -2.03
CA ARG A 155 11.67 -6.73 -0.62
C ARG A 155 12.50 -7.63 0.30
N ASN A 156 12.56 -8.92 0.03
CA ASN A 156 13.34 -9.86 0.86
C ASN A 156 14.84 -9.79 0.55
N PHE A 157 15.19 -9.76 -0.73
CA PHE A 157 16.59 -9.78 -1.16
C PHE A 157 17.26 -8.41 -1.15
N GLY A 158 16.52 -7.30 -1.25
CA GLY A 158 17.10 -5.96 -1.29
C GLY A 158 17.94 -5.63 -0.05
N SER A 159 17.44 -5.95 1.14
CA SER A 159 18.19 -5.74 2.39
C SER A 159 19.43 -6.64 2.51
N LEU A 160 19.34 -7.89 2.05
CA LEU A 160 20.49 -8.81 1.98
C LEU A 160 21.55 -8.33 0.98
N LEU A 161 21.13 -7.82 -0.18
CA LEU A 161 22.02 -7.31 -1.21
C LEU A 161 22.79 -6.09 -0.70
N ILE A 162 22.10 -5.20 0.01
CA ILE A 162 22.73 -4.01 0.59
C ILE A 162 23.69 -4.39 1.73
N ALA A 163 23.36 -5.40 2.53
CA ALA A 163 24.27 -5.92 3.55
C ALA A 163 25.52 -6.60 2.94
N LYS A 164 25.42 -7.19 1.74
CA LYS A 164 26.58 -7.76 1.02
C LYS A 164 27.55 -6.71 0.49
N PHE A 165 27.14 -5.44 0.35
CA PHE A 165 28.03 -4.32 0.02
C PHE A 165 28.94 -3.88 1.18
N GLY A 166 28.88 -4.55 2.35
CA GLY A 166 29.70 -4.19 3.52
C GLY A 166 29.25 -2.90 4.20
N PHE A 167 28.06 -2.39 3.88
CA PHE A 167 27.49 -1.23 4.56
C PHE A 167 26.98 -1.62 5.93
N ASP A 168 27.31 -0.77 6.90
CA ASP A 168 26.77 -0.81 8.25
C ASP A 168 25.22 -0.84 8.20
N PRO A 169 24.52 -1.62 9.07
CA PRO A 169 23.07 -1.71 9.08
C PRO A 169 22.37 -0.35 9.20
N PHE A 170 23.01 0.64 9.84
CA PHE A 170 22.49 2.01 9.89
C PHE A 170 22.52 2.71 8.54
N LYS A 171 23.59 2.52 7.75
CA LYS A 171 23.69 3.05 6.38
C LYS A 171 22.73 2.34 5.43
N THR A 172 22.47 1.05 5.65
CA THR A 172 21.50 0.27 4.87
C THR A 172 20.08 0.80 5.01
N LEU A 173 19.65 1.14 6.23
CA LEU A 173 18.35 1.80 6.44
C LEU A 173 18.29 3.16 5.73
N LEU A 174 19.39 3.93 5.77
CA LEU A 174 19.45 5.25 5.17
C LEU A 174 19.37 5.22 3.64
N ILE A 175 19.97 4.22 2.99
CA ILE A 175 19.90 4.01 1.54
C ILE A 175 18.49 3.59 1.09
N GLY A 176 17.71 2.96 1.98
CA GLY A 176 16.30 2.62 1.71
C GLY A 176 15.34 3.82 1.75
N LEU A 177 15.73 4.93 2.40
CA LEU A 177 14.91 6.14 2.51
C LEU A 177 14.69 6.82 1.14
N PRO A 178 15.74 7.11 0.32
CA PRO A 178 15.56 7.67 -1.02
C PRO A 178 14.69 6.82 -1.94
N SER A 179 14.87 5.49 -1.95
CA SER A 179 14.05 4.59 -2.79
C SER A 179 12.56 4.68 -2.41
N SER A 180 12.27 4.76 -1.12
CA SER A 180 10.90 4.93 -0.62
C SER A 180 10.31 6.30 -0.97
N ALA A 181 11.13 7.37 -0.99
CA ALA A 181 10.72 8.71 -1.38
C ALA A 181 10.39 8.79 -2.88
N VAL A 182 11.29 8.31 -3.75
CA VAL A 182 11.09 8.25 -5.21
C VAL A 182 9.82 7.45 -5.54
N SER A 183 9.59 6.37 -4.82
CA SER A 183 8.37 5.57 -4.97
C SER A 183 7.09 6.31 -4.52
N ALA A 184 7.16 7.19 -3.52
CA ALA A 184 6.01 7.98 -3.07
C ALA A 184 5.70 9.10 -4.08
N ASP A 185 6.73 9.81 -4.54
CA ASP A 185 6.61 10.90 -5.50
C ASP A 185 6.08 10.40 -6.84
N SER A 186 6.61 9.28 -7.34
CA SER A 186 6.14 8.67 -8.59
C SER A 186 4.66 8.27 -8.53
N MET A 187 4.15 7.80 -7.39
CA MET A 187 2.72 7.50 -7.22
C MET A 187 1.84 8.75 -7.27
N ILE A 188 2.30 9.86 -6.69
CA ILE A 188 1.56 11.14 -6.70
C ILE A 188 1.55 11.74 -8.11
N ILE A 189 2.70 11.77 -8.78
CA ILE A 189 2.84 12.24 -10.17
C ILE A 189 1.94 11.44 -11.09
N TRP A 190 1.97 10.10 -10.98
CA TRP A 190 1.12 9.23 -11.78
C TRP A 190 -0.37 9.41 -11.46
N GLY A 191 -0.72 9.72 -10.21
CA GLY A 191 -2.09 10.01 -9.81
C GLY A 191 -2.64 11.30 -10.41
N ILE A 192 -1.85 12.36 -10.43
CA ILE A 192 -2.22 13.63 -11.08
C ILE A 192 -2.37 13.40 -12.59
N PHE A 193 -1.45 12.63 -13.19
CA PHE A 193 -1.49 12.30 -14.62
C PHE A 193 -2.73 11.46 -14.99
N SER A 194 -3.06 10.46 -14.17
CA SER A 194 -4.22 9.60 -14.39
C SER A 194 -5.56 10.34 -14.30
N ILE A 195 -5.63 11.46 -13.57
CA ILE A 195 -6.85 12.28 -13.45
C ILE A 195 -6.97 13.25 -14.62
N LYS A 196 -5.86 13.91 -14.99
CA LYS A 196 -5.86 14.96 -16.03
C LYS A 196 -6.22 14.43 -17.42
N TYR A 197 -5.86 13.18 -17.72
CA TYR A 197 -5.94 12.63 -19.06
C TYR A 197 -6.79 11.35 -19.15
N GLY A 198 -7.90 11.26 -18.38
CA GLY A 198 -8.75 10.06 -18.20
C GLY A 198 -8.66 8.97 -19.30
N ASN A 199 -8.48 7.71 -18.88
CA ASN A 199 -8.15 6.48 -19.65
C ASN A 199 -6.67 6.06 -19.75
N LEU A 200 -5.71 6.79 -19.18
CA LEU A 200 -4.31 6.32 -19.10
C LEU A 200 -4.02 5.23 -18.06
N ARG A 201 -5.03 4.69 -17.38
CA ARG A 201 -4.83 3.67 -16.35
C ARG A 201 -4.17 2.42 -16.91
N THR A 202 -4.50 2.04 -18.15
CA THR A 202 -3.89 0.90 -18.85
C THR A 202 -2.45 1.19 -19.28
N TRP A 203 -2.17 2.42 -19.71
CA TRP A 203 -0.81 2.85 -20.05
C TRP A 203 0.11 2.85 -18.82
N GLY A 204 -0.40 3.22 -17.65
CA GLY A 204 0.37 3.15 -16.40
C GLY A 204 0.75 1.74 -15.97
N MET A 205 -0.11 0.77 -16.25
CA MET A 205 0.20 -0.64 -16.01
C MET A 205 1.29 -1.13 -16.96
N ILE A 206 1.24 -0.74 -18.23
CA ILE A 206 2.23 -1.16 -19.24
C ILE A 206 3.60 -0.54 -18.93
N VAL A 207 3.67 0.77 -18.68
CA VAL A 207 4.95 1.46 -18.41
C VAL A 207 5.61 0.99 -17.11
N SER A 208 4.82 0.75 -16.06
CA SER A 208 5.40 0.23 -14.81
C SER A 208 5.90 -1.21 -14.95
N MET A 209 5.23 -2.04 -15.76
CA MET A 209 5.72 -3.39 -16.05
C MET A 209 6.96 -3.40 -16.92
N THR A 210 7.07 -2.53 -17.93
CA THR A 210 8.29 -2.48 -18.76
C THR A 210 9.51 -2.05 -17.94
N VAL A 211 9.35 -1.10 -17.01
CA VAL A 211 10.41 -0.72 -16.07
C VAL A 211 10.78 -1.88 -15.14
N ALA A 212 9.79 -2.61 -14.60
CA ALA A 212 10.07 -3.78 -13.76
C ALA A 212 10.79 -4.91 -14.52
N ILE A 213 10.39 -5.17 -15.77
CA ILE A 213 11.05 -6.16 -16.64
C ILE A 213 12.48 -5.72 -16.97
N ALA A 214 12.69 -4.43 -17.27
CA ALA A 214 14.01 -3.87 -17.50
C ALA A 214 14.91 -3.98 -16.25
N GLY A 215 14.35 -3.73 -15.05
CA GLY A 215 15.06 -3.88 -13.79
C GLY A 215 15.51 -5.33 -13.53
N ILE A 216 14.62 -6.30 -13.75
CA ILE A 216 14.97 -7.73 -13.61
C ILE A 216 15.99 -8.16 -14.68
N ALA A 217 15.82 -7.71 -15.92
CA ALA A 217 16.77 -8.00 -17.00
C ALA A 217 18.16 -7.40 -16.72
N ALA A 218 18.23 -6.21 -16.15
CA ALA A 218 19.49 -5.57 -15.75
C ALA A 218 20.22 -6.36 -14.66
N VAL A 219 19.50 -6.90 -13.67
CA VAL A 219 20.06 -7.77 -12.62
C VAL A 219 20.54 -9.11 -13.20
N TYR A 220 19.81 -9.69 -14.16
CA TYR A 220 20.23 -10.93 -14.81
C TYR A 220 21.48 -10.72 -15.69
N ALA A 221 21.54 -9.62 -16.43
CA ALA A 221 22.67 -9.29 -17.31
C ALA A 221 23.98 -8.99 -16.56
N THR A 222 23.93 -8.74 -15.25
CA THR A 222 25.08 -8.33 -14.44
C THR A 222 25.59 -9.38 -13.46
N GLN A 223 25.17 -10.65 -13.60
CA GLN A 223 25.64 -11.77 -12.77
C GLN A 223 27.14 -12.13 -12.91
N GLY A 224 27.95 -11.36 -13.66
CA GLY A 224 29.37 -11.64 -13.92
C GLY A 224 30.38 -10.50 -13.72
N THR A 225 29.98 -9.30 -13.29
CA THR A 225 30.92 -8.17 -13.10
C THR A 225 30.42 -7.26 -11.98
N ASP A 226 31.30 -6.49 -11.35
CA ASP A 226 31.02 -5.42 -10.36
C ASP A 226 30.04 -4.33 -10.87
N ALA A 227 29.41 -4.50 -12.04
CA ALA A 227 28.31 -3.71 -12.57
C ALA A 227 26.91 -4.17 -12.10
N ASN A 228 26.81 -5.28 -11.34
CA ASN A 228 25.58 -5.73 -10.66
C ASN A 228 24.99 -4.67 -9.70
N LEU A 229 25.83 -3.69 -9.34
CA LEU A 229 25.51 -2.55 -8.51
C LEU A 229 24.46 -1.59 -9.09
N TYR A 230 24.46 -1.33 -10.40
CA TYR A 230 23.53 -0.36 -11.00
C TYR A 230 22.21 -1.00 -11.45
N GLY A 231 22.23 -2.28 -11.84
CA GLY A 231 21.01 -3.02 -12.21
C GLY A 231 20.05 -3.20 -11.02
N SER A 232 20.58 -3.48 -9.83
CA SER A 232 19.75 -3.64 -8.63
C SER A 232 19.24 -2.32 -8.05
N SER A 233 19.90 -1.18 -8.31
CA SER A 233 19.39 0.14 -7.90
C SER A 233 18.30 0.67 -8.84
N VAL A 234 18.32 0.26 -10.13
CA VAL A 234 17.27 0.59 -11.10
C VAL A 234 16.04 -0.31 -10.94
N ALA A 235 16.21 -1.51 -10.37
CA ALA A 235 15.12 -2.42 -10.03
C ALA A 235 14.38 -2.06 -8.72
N CYS A 236 14.97 -1.21 -7.87
CA CYS A 236 14.42 -0.70 -6.59
C CYS A 236 13.76 0.66 -6.75
#